data_AF-A0AAV6V1B8-F1
#
_entry.id   AF-A0AAV6V1B8-F1
#
_cell.length_a   1.000
_cell.length_b   1.000
_cell.length_c   1.000
_cell.angle_alpha   90.00
_cell.angle_beta   90.00
_cell.angle_gamma   90.00
#
_symmetry.space_group_name_H-M   'P 1'
#
loop_
_entity.id
_entity.type
_entity.pdbx_description
1 polymer ?
#
loop_
_entity_poly.entity_id
_entity_poly.type
_entity_poly.pdbx_seq_one_letter_code
_entity_poly.pdbx_strand_id
1 'polypeptide(L)'
;MFKFHPNIKSPNPNLIGPSAYMRHRNRKDAIIYAIQNNDMTALEQLLEMGFLPANLGYDMMRCACFWNRFEAVQLLWQYGCSTVRPRTVKPVTTTPLYYALYHKNLKIAMFLTDKSYHPIKEVPEE
;
A
#
# COMPACT_ATOMS: atom_id res chain seq x y z
N MET A 1 -3.00 -10.83 23.28
CA MET A 1 -2.14 -10.35 22.18
C MET A 1 -2.54 -11.08 20.91
N PHE A 2 -3.09 -10.37 19.91
CA PHE A 2 -3.42 -10.98 18.62
C PHE A 2 -2.21 -10.88 17.70
N LYS A 3 -1.45 -11.97 17.54
CA LYS A 3 -0.39 -12.06 16.54
C LYS A 3 -1.05 -12.15 15.15
N PHE A 4 -0.77 -11.18 14.28
CA PHE A 4 -1.24 -11.21 12.90
C PHE A 4 -0.27 -12.05 12.05
N HIS A 5 -0.75 -13.16 11.50
CA HIS A 5 0.03 -14.00 10.59
C HIS A 5 0.16 -13.33 9.21
N PRO A 6 1.36 -13.34 8.58
CA PRO A 6 1.69 -12.53 7.40
C PRO A 6 1.13 -13.03 6.05
N ASN A 7 0.08 -13.86 6.02
CA ASN A 7 -0.38 -14.49 4.77
C ASN A 7 -1.90 -14.62 4.60
N ILE A 8 -2.68 -13.67 5.12
CA ILE A 8 -4.15 -13.72 5.00
C ILE A 8 -4.60 -12.94 3.77
N LYS A 9 -4.89 -13.65 2.66
CA LYS A 9 -5.74 -13.13 1.57
C LYS A 9 -6.93 -12.40 2.19
N SER A 10 -7.39 -11.29 1.59
CA SER A 10 -8.52 -10.47 2.06
C SER A 10 -9.52 -11.32 2.85
N PRO A 11 -9.64 -11.10 4.17
CA PRO A 11 -10.11 -12.15 5.04
C PRO A 11 -11.58 -12.46 4.72
N ASN A 12 -11.88 -13.75 4.59
CA ASN A 12 -13.21 -14.20 4.18
C ASN A 12 -14.22 -13.78 5.26
N PRO A 13 -15.24 -12.96 4.93
CA PRO A 13 -16.24 -12.50 5.90
C PRO A 13 -17.02 -13.66 6.56
N ASN A 14 -16.96 -14.86 5.99
CA ASN A 14 -17.55 -16.08 6.56
C ASN A 14 -16.63 -16.83 7.54
N LEU A 15 -15.33 -16.50 7.60
CA LEU A 15 -14.32 -17.16 8.45
C LEU A 15 -13.85 -16.30 9.63
N ILE A 16 -14.01 -14.98 9.53
CA ILE A 16 -13.79 -14.03 10.61
C ILE A 16 -15.10 -13.34 10.92
N GLY A 17 -15.45 -13.24 12.20
CA GLY A 17 -16.70 -12.61 12.62
C GLY A 17 -16.85 -11.18 12.05
N PRO A 18 -18.09 -10.69 11.86
CA PRO A 18 -18.38 -9.40 11.19
C PRO A 18 -17.55 -8.23 11.73
N SER A 19 -17.28 -8.19 13.04
CA SER A 19 -16.47 -7.16 13.70
C SER A 19 -15.02 -7.13 13.20
N ALA A 20 -14.38 -8.28 13.01
CA ALA A 20 -13.01 -8.36 12.53
C ALA A 20 -12.91 -7.98 11.04
N TYR A 21 -13.90 -8.37 10.23
CA TYR A 21 -13.96 -8.02 8.82
C TYR A 21 -14.19 -6.51 8.63
N MET A 22 -15.11 -5.92 9.39
CA MET A 22 -15.36 -4.47 9.39
C MET A 22 -14.13 -3.69 9.85
N ARG A 23 -13.41 -4.16 10.89
CA ARG A 23 -12.13 -3.55 11.30
C ARG A 23 -11.09 -3.55 10.17
N HIS A 24 -10.93 -4.66 9.44
CA HIS A 24 -10.01 -4.72 8.30
C HIS A 24 -10.43 -3.78 7.16
N ARG A 25 -11.74 -3.75 6.83
CA ARG A 25 -12.28 -2.87 5.78
C ARG A 25 -12.08 -1.38 6.13
N ASN A 26 -12.46 -0.99 7.35
CA ASN A 26 -12.30 0.38 7.83
C ASN A 26 -10.83 0.84 7.82
N ARG A 27 -9.89 -0.06 8.13
CA ARG A 27 -8.44 0.22 8.07
C ARG A 27 -7.95 0.47 6.65
N LYS A 28 -8.37 -0.38 5.69
CA LYS A 28 -8.05 -0.19 4.27
C LYS A 28 -8.58 1.16 3.78
N ASP A 29 -9.83 1.46 4.09
CA ASP A 29 -10.49 2.67 3.63
C ASP A 29 -9.83 3.93 4.23
N ALA A 30 -9.42 3.89 5.50
CA ALA A 30 -8.72 4.99 6.16
C ALA A 30 -7.37 5.33 5.51
N ILE A 31 -6.55 4.34 5.20
CA ILE A 31 -5.25 4.54 4.53
C ILE A 31 -5.45 5.11 3.12
N ILE A 32 -6.38 4.56 2.35
CA ILE A 32 -6.65 5.06 0.99
C ILE A 32 -7.16 6.50 1.04
N TYR A 33 -7.99 6.84 2.03
CA TYR A 33 -8.47 8.20 2.24
C TYR A 33 -7.31 9.17 2.56
N ALA A 34 -6.38 8.79 3.43
CA ALA A 34 -5.21 9.60 3.75
C ALA A 34 -4.34 9.86 2.49
N ILE A 35 -4.09 8.82 1.69
CA ILE A 35 -3.36 8.94 0.41
C ILE A 35 -4.10 9.89 -0.55
N GLN A 36 -5.40 9.70 -0.74
CA GLN A 36 -6.19 10.51 -1.67
C GLN A 36 -6.13 12.01 -1.32
N ASN A 37 -6.26 12.32 -0.03
CA ASN A 37 -6.26 13.70 0.48
C ASN A 37 -4.85 14.26 0.72
N ASN A 38 -3.79 13.48 0.45
CA ASN A 38 -2.41 13.85 0.75
C ASN A 38 -2.18 14.18 2.24
N ASP A 39 -2.92 13.54 3.12
CA ASP A 39 -2.77 13.67 4.57
C ASP A 39 -1.60 12.79 5.02
N MET A 40 -0.39 13.33 4.88
CA MET A 40 0.84 12.62 5.20
C MET A 40 0.96 12.28 6.68
N THR A 41 0.43 13.13 7.57
CA THR A 41 0.43 12.87 9.02
C THR A 41 -0.44 11.68 9.37
N ALA A 42 -1.67 11.62 8.85
CA ALA A 42 -2.54 10.46 9.05
C ALA A 42 -1.95 9.20 8.40
N LEU A 43 -1.36 9.33 7.21
CA LEU A 43 -0.71 8.22 6.52
C LEU A 43 0.44 7.63 7.34
N GLU A 44 1.34 8.47 7.85
CA GLU A 44 2.48 8.06 8.70
C GLU A 44 1.99 7.35 9.96
N GLN A 45 1.06 7.96 10.70
CA GLN A 45 0.51 7.37 11.92
C GLN A 45 -0.14 6.00 11.67
N LEU A 46 -0.89 5.87 10.57
CA LEU A 46 -1.51 4.59 10.19
C LEU A 46 -0.43 3.53 9.87
N LEU A 47 0.64 3.89 9.16
CA LEU A 47 1.73 2.95 8.86
C LEU A 47 2.48 2.53 10.13
N GLU A 48 2.73 3.47 11.06
CA GLU A 48 3.39 3.22 12.35
C GLU A 48 2.59 2.31 13.28
N MET A 49 1.26 2.37 13.24
CA MET A 49 0.37 1.46 13.98
C MET A 49 0.42 0.00 13.46
N GLY A 50 1.32 -0.31 12.53
CA GLY A 50 1.49 -1.65 11.98
C GLY A 50 0.42 -2.01 10.96
N PHE A 51 -0.26 -1.03 10.34
CA PHE A 51 -1.18 -1.29 9.22
C PHE A 51 -0.42 -1.56 7.89
N LEU A 52 0.71 -2.25 7.99
CA LEU A 52 1.68 -2.57 6.94
C LEU A 52 1.45 -3.93 6.27
N PRO A 53 1.89 -4.12 5.02
CA PRO A 53 0.91 -4.31 3.96
C PRO A 53 1.33 -5.45 3.01
N ALA A 54 1.61 -6.65 3.51
CA ALA A 54 1.98 -7.76 2.62
C ALA A 54 0.92 -8.00 1.52
N ASN A 55 -0.36 -7.80 1.84
CA ASN A 55 -1.47 -7.98 0.91
C ASN A 55 -2.07 -6.68 0.35
N LEU A 56 -1.70 -5.51 0.88
CA LEU A 56 -2.26 -4.21 0.48
C LEU A 56 -1.22 -3.25 -0.14
N GLY A 57 0.08 -3.57 -0.05
CA GLY A 57 1.15 -2.63 -0.39
C GLY A 57 1.12 -2.25 -1.87
N TYR A 58 0.85 -3.22 -2.75
CA TYR A 58 0.67 -2.95 -4.17
C TYR A 58 -0.54 -2.05 -4.46
N ASP A 59 -1.66 -2.29 -3.78
CA ASP A 59 -2.87 -1.48 -3.95
C ASP A 59 -2.65 -0.04 -3.48
N MET A 60 -1.99 0.13 -2.32
CA MET A 60 -1.65 1.44 -1.76
C MET A 60 -0.69 2.20 -2.68
N MET A 61 0.37 1.54 -3.17
CA MET A 61 1.31 2.11 -4.13
C MET A 61 0.60 2.53 -5.44
N ARG A 62 -0.30 1.69 -5.95
CA ARG A 62 -1.11 2.01 -7.13
C ARG A 62 -2.03 3.20 -6.89
N CYS A 63 -2.66 3.30 -5.72
CA CYS A 63 -3.51 4.43 -5.34
C CYS A 63 -2.73 5.74 -5.19
N ALA A 64 -1.54 5.72 -4.59
CA ALA A 64 -0.68 6.90 -4.49
C ALA A 64 -0.27 7.40 -5.88
N CYS A 65 0.02 6.49 -6.81
CA CYS A 65 0.30 6.84 -8.21
C CYS A 65 -0.96 7.36 -8.95
N PHE A 66 -2.13 6.74 -8.71
CA PHE A 66 -3.40 7.20 -9.28
C PHE A 66 -3.74 8.63 -8.88
N TRP A 67 -3.52 9.00 -7.61
CA TRP A 67 -3.73 10.35 -7.09
C TRP A 67 -2.52 11.28 -7.25
N ASN A 68 -1.47 10.81 -7.93
CA ASN A 68 -0.26 11.58 -8.22
C ASN A 68 0.45 12.15 -6.97
N ARG A 69 0.53 11.36 -5.90
CA ARG A 69 1.12 11.75 -4.60
C ARG A 69 2.54 11.20 -4.47
N PHE A 70 3.54 11.99 -4.84
CA PHE A 70 4.93 11.53 -4.85
C PHE A 70 5.46 11.24 -3.44
N GLU A 71 5.15 12.09 -2.46
CA GLU A 71 5.55 11.95 -1.07
C GLU A 71 4.97 10.68 -0.45
N ALA A 72 3.69 10.39 -0.74
CA ALA A 72 3.06 9.13 -0.34
C ALA A 72 3.72 7.92 -1.01
N VAL A 73 4.10 7.99 -2.30
CA VAL A 73 4.85 6.93 -2.99
C VAL A 73 6.18 6.65 -2.28
N GLN A 74 6.93 7.68 -1.91
CA GLN A 74 8.20 7.54 -1.21
C GLN A 74 8.03 6.92 0.18
N LEU A 75 7.05 7.39 0.95
CA LEU A 75 6.76 6.86 2.28
C LEU A 75 6.35 5.39 2.21
N LEU A 76 5.40 5.04 1.34
CA LEU A 76 4.94 3.67 1.14
C LEU A 76 6.10 2.74 0.75
N TRP A 77 7.02 3.23 -0.09
CA TRP A 77 8.22 2.50 -0.48
C TRP A 77 9.17 2.22 0.70
N GLN A 78 9.44 3.22 1.54
CA GLN A 78 10.25 3.05 2.76
C GLN A 78 9.66 1.95 3.64
N TYR A 79 8.35 1.89 3.71
CA TYR A 79 7.57 0.90 4.44
C TYR A 79 7.43 -0.47 3.73
N GLY A 80 8.15 -0.71 2.64
CA GLY A 80 8.21 -2.01 1.97
C GLY A 80 7.04 -2.33 1.04
N CYS A 81 6.24 -1.33 0.65
CA CYS A 81 5.15 -1.56 -0.31
C CYS A 81 5.70 -1.92 -1.70
N SER A 82 5.26 -3.04 -2.26
CA SER A 82 5.67 -3.47 -3.60
C SER A 82 5.16 -2.52 -4.69
N THR A 83 6.04 -2.16 -5.62
CA THR A 83 5.71 -1.46 -6.87
C THR A 83 5.27 -2.40 -7.98
N VAL A 84 5.57 -3.70 -7.82
CA VAL A 84 5.26 -4.74 -8.80
C VAL A 84 4.05 -5.54 -8.33
N ARG A 85 3.20 -5.90 -9.28
CA ARG A 85 2.00 -6.66 -8.98
C ARG A 85 2.34 -8.09 -8.52
N PRO A 86 1.69 -8.62 -7.48
CA PRO A 86 1.81 -10.03 -7.14
C PRO A 86 1.20 -10.90 -8.26
N ARG A 87 1.87 -12.00 -8.62
CA ARG A 87 1.41 -12.93 -9.68
C ARG A 87 0.07 -13.61 -9.36
N THR A 88 -0.34 -13.58 -8.09
CA THR A 88 -1.52 -14.28 -7.55
C THR A 88 -2.83 -13.49 -7.70
N VAL A 89 -2.80 -12.25 -8.19
CA VAL A 89 -3.98 -11.38 -8.31
C VAL A 89 -4.49 -11.38 -9.76
N LYS A 90 -5.80 -11.21 -9.98
CA LYS A 90 -6.38 -11.10 -11.34
C LYS A 90 -5.74 -9.97 -12.16
N PRO A 91 -5.64 -10.11 -13.49
CA PRO A 91 -5.21 -9.04 -14.40
C PRO A 91 -5.93 -7.72 -14.13
N VAL A 92 -5.24 -6.77 -13.51
CA VAL A 92 -5.60 -5.35 -13.58
C VAL A 92 -4.77 -4.73 -14.69
N THR A 93 -5.44 -3.98 -15.55
CA THR A 93 -4.83 -3.26 -16.69
C THR A 93 -4.03 -2.04 -16.26
N THR A 94 -4.19 -1.59 -15.01
CA THR A 94 -3.56 -0.37 -14.49
C THR A 94 -2.53 -0.69 -13.41
N THR A 95 -1.26 -0.43 -13.69
CA THR A 95 -0.14 -0.55 -12.73
C THR A 95 0.21 0.82 -12.11
N PRO A 96 0.99 0.86 -11.02
CA PRO A 96 1.57 2.11 -10.53
C PRO A 96 2.27 2.92 -11.63
N LEU A 97 3.07 2.24 -12.48
CA LEU A 97 3.76 2.87 -13.61
C LEU A 97 2.80 3.43 -14.67
N TYR A 98 1.70 2.71 -14.97
CA TYR A 98 0.67 3.21 -15.88
C TYR A 98 0.13 4.58 -15.42
N TYR A 99 -0.21 4.72 -14.13
CA TYR A 99 -0.74 5.98 -13.62
C TYR A 99 0.31 7.10 -13.59
N ALA A 100 1.57 6.78 -13.26
CA ALA A 100 2.65 7.74 -13.32
C ALA A 100 2.83 8.34 -14.73
N LEU A 101 2.77 7.48 -15.75
CA LEU A 101 2.86 7.89 -17.16
C LEU A 101 1.60 8.64 -17.63
N TYR A 102 0.41 8.19 -17.23
CA TYR A 102 -0.86 8.86 -17.54
C TYR A 102 -0.87 10.33 -17.05
N HIS A 103 -0.36 10.57 -15.84
CA HIS A 103 -0.22 11.91 -15.27
C HIS A 103 1.00 12.69 -15.77
N LYS A 104 1.84 12.08 -16.62
CA LYS A 104 3.13 12.64 -17.08
C LYS A 104 4.06 13.00 -15.90
N ASN A 105 3.91 12.33 -14.76
CA ASN A 105 4.76 12.56 -13.60
C ASN A 105 6.03 11.71 -13.72
N LEU A 106 7.04 12.31 -14.36
CA LEU A 106 8.34 11.68 -14.55
C LEU A 106 9.05 11.36 -13.23
N LYS A 107 8.81 12.11 -12.14
CA LYS A 107 9.41 11.81 -10.84
C LYS A 107 8.93 10.47 -10.30
N ILE A 108 7.62 10.23 -10.30
CA ILE A 108 7.06 8.93 -9.91
C ILE A 108 7.50 7.85 -10.91
N ALA A 109 7.44 8.12 -12.21
CA ALA A 109 7.80 7.13 -13.22
C ALA A 109 9.25 6.65 -13.07
N MET A 110 10.19 7.59 -12.92
CA MET A 110 11.60 7.29 -12.67
C MET A 110 11.76 6.51 -11.37
N PHE A 111 11.14 6.96 -10.27
CA PHE A 111 11.19 6.27 -8.97
C PHE A 111 10.74 4.81 -9.07
N LEU A 112 9.69 4.52 -9.83
CA LEU A 112 9.16 3.16 -9.99
C LEU A 112 10.03 2.26 -10.89
N THR A 113 10.79 2.84 -11.81
CA THR A 113 11.63 2.10 -12.77
C THR A 113 13.08 1.96 -12.34
N ASP A 114 13.53 2.83 -11.46
CA ASP A 114 14.92 2.87 -11.01
C ASP A 114 15.17 1.75 -10.00
N LYS A 115 15.95 0.77 -10.44
CA LYS A 115 16.32 -0.42 -9.67
C LYS A 115 17.25 -0.11 -8.49
N SER A 116 17.80 1.10 -8.40
CA SER A 116 18.63 1.53 -7.27
C SER A 116 17.81 1.86 -6.01
N TYR A 117 16.51 2.10 -6.16
CA TYR A 117 15.62 2.14 -5.00
C TYR A 117 15.48 0.73 -4.45
N HIS A 118 15.88 0.54 -3.20
CA HIS A 118 15.60 -0.65 -2.38
C HIS A 118 14.71 -0.19 -1.22
N PRO A 119 13.69 -0.95 -0.79
CA PRO A 119 12.88 -0.56 0.37
C PRO A 119 13.75 -0.59 1.63
N ILE A 120 13.81 0.53 2.36
CA ILE A 120 14.68 0.70 3.55
C ILE A 120 13.83 1.06 4.76
N LYS A 121 13.28 0.03 5.40
CA LYS A 121 12.98 0.00 6.83
C LYS A 121 12.85 -1.49 7.17
N GLU A 122 13.82 -2.04 7.89
CA GLU A 122 13.64 -3.35 8.51
C GLU A 122 12.44 -3.23 9.45
N VAL A 123 11.35 -3.93 9.10
CA VAL A 123 10.22 -4.08 10.01
C VAL A 123 10.79 -4.85 11.20
N PRO A 124 10.70 -4.33 12.45
CA PRO A 124 11.26 -5.03 13.60
C PRO A 124 10.66 -6.43 13.67
N GLU A 125 11.52 -7.45 13.65
CA GLU A 125 11.13 -8.84 13.88
C GLU A 125 10.66 -8.98 15.34
N GLU A 126 9.40 -9.37 15.55
CA GLU A 126 8.87 -9.87 16.84
C GLU A 126 8.80 -11.40 16.87
#